data_AF-A0A381Q8A8-F1
#
_entry.id   AF-A0A381Q8A8-F1
#
_cell.length_a   1.000
_cell.length_b   1.000
_cell.length_c   1.000
_cell.angle_alpha   90.00
_cell.angle_beta   90.00
_cell.angle_gamma   90.00
#
_symmetry.space_group_name_H-M   'P 1'
#
loop_
_entity.id
_entity.type
_entity.pdbx_description
1 polymer ?
#
loop_
_entity_poly.entity_id
_entity_poly.type
_entity_poly.pdbx_seq_one_letter_code
_entity_poly.pdbx_strand_id
1 'polypeptide(L)'
;MTVITDEVLARPRALSGVVREALAAGAPTIQLRLKSASARELLEAAQTLMPVVRSAGALFIVNDRLDVALAAGADGVHLGPDDLPVKDVRRVADA
;
A
#
# COMPACT_ATOMS: atom_id res chain seq x y z
N MET A 1 4.08 12.53 -7.50
CA MET A 1 5.14 12.04 -6.59
C MET A 1 4.56 10.91 -5.76
N THR A 2 5.11 9.70 -5.81
CA THR A 2 4.63 8.58 -5.00
C THR A 2 5.61 8.31 -3.88
N VAL A 3 5.12 8.13 -2.66
CA VAL A 3 5.94 7.67 -1.54
C VAL A 3 5.75 6.17 -1.38
N ILE A 4 6.86 5.43 -1.41
CA ILE A 4 6.89 3.98 -1.22
C ILE A 4 7.38 3.71 0.19
N THR A 5 6.64 2.94 0.97
CA THR A 5 7.05 2.61 2.34
C THR A 5 8.18 1.58 2.35
N ASP A 6 8.98 1.60 3.41
CA ASP A 6 9.96 0.56 3.70
C ASP A 6 10.09 0.40 5.22
N GLU A 7 9.96 -0.84 5.70
CA GLU A 7 9.95 -1.17 7.12
C GLU A 7 11.29 -0.98 7.83
N VAL A 8 12.40 -0.96 7.09
CA VAL A 8 13.75 -0.77 7.62
C VAL A 8 14.07 0.72 7.66
N LEU A 9 13.83 1.42 6.55
CA LEU A 9 14.13 2.86 6.44
C LEU A 9 13.24 3.74 7.30
N ALA A 10 12.03 3.29 7.64
CA ALA A 10 11.17 4.01 8.57
C ALA A 10 11.75 4.08 9.99
N ARG A 11 12.56 3.09 10.40
CA ARG A 11 13.04 2.99 11.78
C ARG A 11 13.95 4.17 12.17
N PRO A 12 13.89 4.63 13.44
CA PRO A 12 13.09 4.09 14.54
C PRO A 12 11.63 4.58 14.56
N ARG A 13 11.18 5.36 13.56
CA ARG A 13 9.82 5.90 13.52
C ARG A 13 8.81 4.79 13.19
N ALA A 14 7.60 4.94 13.71
CA ALA A 14 6.47 4.13 13.26
C ALA A 14 6.14 4.46 11.80
N LEU A 15 5.83 3.43 11.00
CA LEU A 15 5.50 3.60 9.59
C LEU A 15 4.32 4.54 9.37
N SER A 16 3.31 4.48 10.25
CA SER A 16 2.16 5.37 10.22
C SER A 16 2.53 6.85 10.44
N GLY A 17 3.56 7.13 11.25
CA GLY A 17 4.10 8.47 11.43
C GLY A 17 4.72 9.01 10.13
N VAL A 18 5.57 8.20 9.48
CA VAL A 18 6.19 8.55 8.20
C VAL A 18 5.14 8.80 7.12
N VAL A 19 4.10 7.96 7.05
CA VAL A 19 2.99 8.14 6.11
C VAL A 19 2.23 9.44 6.39
N ARG A 20 1.94 9.76 7.65
CA ARG A 20 1.27 11.03 8.01
C ARG A 20 2.10 12.25 7.65
N GLU A 21 3.41 12.21 7.89
CA GLU A 21 4.34 13.28 7.48
C GLU A 21 4.35 13.46 5.97
N ALA A 22 4.42 12.37 5.20
CA ALA A 22 4.37 12.41 3.75
C ALA A 22 3.05 13.00 3.23
N LEU A 23 1.92 12.60 3.81
CA LEU A 23 0.60 13.14 3.46
C LEU A 23 0.48 14.63 3.81
N ALA A 24 0.99 15.05 4.98
CA ALA A 24 1.02 16.45 5.38
C ALA A 24 1.89 17.31 4.44
N ALA A 25 2.93 16.72 3.85
CA ALA A 25 3.74 17.34 2.80
C ALA A 25 3.09 17.31 1.40
N GLY A 26 1.86 16.78 1.28
CA GLY A 26 1.09 16.77 0.04
C GLY A 26 1.40 15.59 -0.89
N ALA A 27 1.90 14.46 -0.38
CA ALA A 27 2.11 13.27 -1.21
C ALA A 27 0.77 12.77 -1.79
N PRO A 28 0.58 12.76 -3.12
CA PRO A 28 -0.69 12.35 -3.75
C PRO A 28 -0.91 10.83 -3.75
N THR A 29 0.11 10.03 -3.44
CA THR A 29 0.01 8.57 -3.47
C THR A 29 0.97 7.95 -2.46
N ILE A 30 0.45 6.98 -1.69
CA ILE A 30 1.21 6.12 -0.80
C ILE A 30 1.13 4.69 -1.34
N GLN A 31 2.30 4.08 -1.56
CA GLN A 31 2.42 2.66 -1.86
C GLN A 31 2.90 1.93 -0.61
N LEU A 32 2.05 1.08 -0.05
CA LEU A 32 2.40 0.19 1.05
C LEU A 32 3.20 -1.00 0.51
N ARG A 33 4.47 -1.02 0.86
CA ARG A 33 5.43 -2.08 0.58
C ARG A 33 6.09 -2.51 1.89
N LEU A 34 5.86 -3.76 2.28
CA LEU A 34 6.47 -4.43 3.42
C LEU A 34 6.88 -5.84 2.98
N LYS A 35 8.11 -6.01 2.47
CA LYS A 35 8.51 -7.26 1.82
C LYS A 35 8.67 -8.42 2.80
N SER A 36 8.93 -8.11 4.06
CA SER A 36 9.15 -9.10 5.11
C SER A 36 7.86 -9.49 5.84
N ALA A 37 6.75 -8.82 5.55
CA ALA A 37 5.48 -9.03 6.25
C ALA A 37 4.73 -10.25 5.70
N SER A 38 4.09 -10.99 6.60
CA SER A 38 3.08 -11.96 6.22
C SER A 38 1.85 -11.27 5.62
N ALA A 39 1.01 -12.04 4.91
CA ALA A 39 -0.25 -11.53 4.36
C ALA A 39 -1.14 -10.86 5.41
N ARG A 40 -1.17 -11.45 6.61
CA ARG A 40 -1.94 -10.93 7.75
C ARG A 40 -1.39 -9.59 8.23
N GLU A 41 -0.09 -9.50 8.46
CA GLU A 41 0.55 -8.26 8.91
C GLU A 41 0.42 -7.15 7.86
N LEU A 42 0.55 -7.50 6.57
CA LEU A 42 0.34 -6.55 5.48
C LEU A 42 -1.10 -6.03 5.44
N LEU A 43 -2.09 -6.92 5.62
CA LEU A 43 -3.50 -6.53 5.67
C LEU A 43 -3.82 -5.65 6.89
N GLU A 44 -3.31 -6.01 8.07
CA GLU A 44 -3.48 -5.21 9.29
C GLU A 44 -2.88 -3.80 9.12
N ALA A 45 -1.68 -3.71 8.51
CA ALA A 45 -1.06 -2.43 8.18
C ALA A 45 -1.87 -1.64 7.14
N ALA A 46 -2.35 -2.30 6.09
CA ALA A 46 -3.17 -1.68 5.04
C ALA A 46 -4.47 -1.09 5.61
N GLN A 47 -5.19 -1.86 6.42
CA GLN A 47 -6.43 -1.42 7.06
C GLN A 47 -6.21 -0.25 8.04
N THR A 48 -5.03 -0.18 8.67
CA THR A 48 -4.66 0.92 9.55
C THR A 48 -4.33 2.20 8.78
N LEU A 49 -3.63 2.09 7.64
CA LEU A 49 -3.12 3.25 6.90
C LEU A 49 -4.13 3.80 5.89
N MET A 50 -4.92 2.94 5.25
CA MET A 50 -5.85 3.34 4.20
C MET A 50 -6.81 4.47 4.63
N PRO A 51 -7.46 4.44 5.82
CA PRO A 51 -8.36 5.53 6.22
C PRO A 51 -7.63 6.87 6.32
N VAL A 52 -6.38 6.86 6.78
CA VAL A 52 -5.54 8.06 6.90
C VAL A 52 -5.19 8.61 5.52
N VAL A 53 -4.77 7.75 4.60
CA VAL A 53 -4.39 8.11 3.22
C VAL A 53 -5.59 8.66 2.47
N ARG A 54 -6.74 7.98 2.55
CA ARG A 54 -8.00 8.43 1.94
C ARG A 54 -8.47 9.76 2.52
N SER A 55 -8.37 9.96 3.83
CA SER A 55 -8.75 11.24 4.48
C SER A 55 -7.92 12.44 4.01
N ALA A 56 -6.68 12.18 3.56
CA ALA A 56 -5.80 13.19 2.98
C ALA A 56 -6.03 13.39 1.47
N GLY A 57 -6.99 12.69 0.86
CA GLY A 57 -7.27 12.77 -0.58
C GLY A 57 -6.20 12.11 -1.46
N ALA A 58 -5.33 11.28 -0.89
CA ALA A 58 -4.28 10.57 -1.60
C ALA A 58 -4.73 9.16 -1.99
N LEU A 59 -4.09 8.61 -3.03
CA LEU A 59 -4.29 7.22 -3.45
C LEU A 59 -3.49 6.26 -2.55
N PHE A 60 -4.09 5.11 -2.25
CA PHE A 60 -3.47 4.04 -1.49
C PHE A 60 -3.27 2.78 -2.36
N ILE A 61 -2.01 2.40 -2.57
CA ILE A 61 -1.62 1.26 -3.43
C ILE A 61 -0.92 0.20 -2.58
N VAL A 62 -1.26 -1.08 -2.76
CA VAL A 62 -0.55 -2.20 -2.11
C VAL A 62 0.44 -2.83 -3.08
N ASN A 63 1.64 -3.15 -2.61
CA ASN A 63 2.68 -3.78 -3.41
C ASN A 63 2.47 -5.30 -3.52
N ASP A 64 2.51 -5.84 -4.75
CA ASP A 64 2.49 -7.25 -5.20
C ASP A 64 1.23 -8.07 -4.83
N ARG A 65 0.63 -7.81 -3.68
CA ARG A 65 -0.45 -8.60 -3.06
C ARG A 65 -1.83 -8.09 -3.46
N LEU A 66 -2.35 -8.56 -4.60
CA LEU A 66 -3.71 -8.26 -5.06
C LEU A 66 -4.77 -8.63 -4.01
N ASP A 67 -4.64 -9.79 -3.40
CA ASP A 67 -5.57 -10.28 -2.39
C ASP A 67 -5.67 -9.34 -1.18
N VAL A 68 -4.53 -8.82 -0.72
CA VAL A 68 -4.49 -7.82 0.35
C VAL A 68 -5.04 -6.48 -0.13
N ALA A 69 -4.74 -6.06 -1.36
CA ALA A 69 -5.29 -4.83 -1.94
C ALA A 69 -6.83 -4.85 -1.94
N LEU A 70 -7.42 -5.94 -2.43
CA LEU A 70 -8.86 -6.15 -2.46
C LEU A 70 -9.46 -6.23 -1.05
N ALA A 71 -8.88 -7.04 -0.17
CA ALA A 71 -9.38 -7.21 1.20
C ALA A 71 -9.29 -5.92 2.04
N ALA A 72 -8.30 -5.07 1.79
CA ALA A 72 -8.16 -3.78 2.44
C ALA A 72 -9.06 -2.70 1.83
N GLY A 73 -9.53 -2.86 0.59
CA GLY A 73 -10.23 -1.81 -0.16
C GLY A 73 -9.29 -0.72 -0.70
N ALA A 74 -8.04 -1.09 -1.01
CA ALA A 74 -7.05 -0.20 -1.60
C ALA A 74 -7.47 0.29 -3.00
N ASP A 75 -6.95 1.44 -3.43
CA ASP A 75 -7.27 2.02 -4.73
C ASP A 75 -6.55 1.30 -5.90
N GLY A 76 -5.55 0.48 -5.58
CA GLY A 76 -4.88 -0.36 -6.57
C GLY A 76 -3.80 -1.27 -6.00
N VAL A 77 -3.23 -2.08 -6.89
CA VAL A 77 -2.06 -2.92 -6.64
C VAL A 77 -0.94 -2.53 -7.59
N HIS A 78 0.30 -2.51 -7.10
CA HIS A 78 1.49 -2.41 -7.94
C HIS A 78 2.09 -3.78 -8.17
N LEU A 79 2.50 -4.08 -9.40
CA LEU A 79 3.08 -5.35 -9.81
C LEU A 79 4.43 -5.09 -10.49
N GLY A 80 5.44 -5.86 -10.11
CA GLY A 80 6.73 -5.95 -10.76
C GLY A 80 6.76 -6.98 -11.90
N PRO A 81 7.94 -7.15 -12.54
CA PRO A 81 8.11 -8.05 -13.68
C PRO A 81 7.88 -9.53 -13.38
N ASP A 82 8.14 -9.95 -12.14
CA ASP A 82 8.07 -11.35 -11.70
C ASP A 82 6.75 -11.69 -10.98
N ASP A 83 5.83 -10.73 -10.89
CA ASP A 83 4.52 -10.93 -10.25
C ASP A 83 3.49 -11.53 -11.24
N LEU A 84 2.26 -11.73 -10.75
CA LEU A 84 1.16 -12.21 -11.58
C LEU A 84 0.97 -11.32 -12.83
N PRO A 85 0.72 -11.91 -14.02
CA PRO A 85 0.46 -11.14 -15.22
C PRO A 85 -0.73 -10.20 -15.03
N VAL A 86 -0.62 -8.97 -15.54
CA VAL A 86 -1.66 -7.93 -15.43
C VAL A 86 -3.04 -8.43 -15.90
N LYS A 87 -3.07 -9.24 -16.97
CA LYS A 87 -4.31 -9.82 -17.50
C LYS A 87 -5.04 -10.69 -16.47
N ASP A 88 -4.29 -11.40 -15.62
CA ASP A 88 -4.83 -12.34 -14.64
C ASP A 88 -5.25 -11.59 -13.37
N VAL A 89 -4.47 -10.59 -12.97
CA VAL A 89 -4.82 -9.67 -11.88
C VAL A 89 -6.10 -8.90 -12.19
N ARG A 90 -6.23 -8.35 -13.40
CA ARG A 90 -7.43 -7.62 -13.83
C ARG A 90 -8.68 -8.50 -13.78
N ARG A 91 -8.58 -9.76 -14.22
CA ARG A 91 -9.70 -10.71 -14.17
C ARG A 91 -10.23 -10.95 -12.76
N VAL A 92 -9.33 -11.00 -11.77
CA VAL A 92 -9.72 -11.19 -10.36
C VAL A 92 -10.23 -9.89 -9.73
N ALA A 93 -9.65 -8.75 -10.10
CA ALA A 93 -10.05 -7.46 -9.55
C ALA A 93 -11.42 -6.97 -10.03
N ASP A 94 -11.84 -7.36 -11.23
CA ASP A 94 -13.13 -6.99 -11.82
C ASP A 94 -14.24 -8.04 -11.55
N ALA A 95 -13.93 -9.09 -10.80
CA ALA A 95 -14.88 -10.17 -10.44
C ALA A 95 -15.75 -9.80 -9.24
#